data_AF-F7RL22-F1
#
_entry.id   AF-F7RL22-F1
#
_cell.length_a   1.000
_cell.length_b   1.000
_cell.length_c   1.000
_cell.angle_alpha   90.00
_cell.angle_beta   90.00
_cell.angle_gamma   90.00
#
_symmetry.space_group_name_H-M   'P 1'
#
loop_
_entity.id
_entity.type
_entity.pdbx_description
1 polymer ?
#
loop_
_entity_poly.entity_id
_entity_poly.type
_entity_poly.pdbx_seq_one_letter_code
_entity_poly.pdbx_strand_id
1 'polypeptide(L)'
;MKKMVIAAAIIAAGAGAYWYTQHGASLSASANPLLDYVPADTPVFSGQLKPFPLKAYLQSISGNYQQYPTDALAELGELDSPMGKFFVSLYQQYMEGIKEPAVLLKTFGLADEVKSYFYTLGALPVFKIEMNQAAAFWAVLDKAEKDSAVTHEVRQIGGVDYRAYALSDVDSTEKADLLFAHRDGILTVTFSTSVTEPELLEMALGLKKAPQSLASSGILQEIIKTHGFTEDSISFINHVEIVKALTSADSNMLSKQLTKFFANENAGEDPLAQIRTPECRTELTAIAANWPRTVAGLTAFSVTEKESHMAASFVIETKNQPILAAMQKMRGFIPAHLADIDSTIFSMGLGLDVNEVAPSLTAIWDDLQKPMLTCAPLAELQAELSQQSPAMLGMFTGMANGVKGMSVSLFDYKMSSQDQEPKLESLDALVSLSADNPSMLFNMVKPFAPMLAEVQLAENGEATDLSPVFMLPPELGIKPMLAIKGQHLVIYSGDKGLAQANKLAVEKIAANGLYSMSADYGKIFTPVLTLLEMSGEPIPEEFQMLKDYNMRVQMSFDVNKQGLVFGSVMNAKAGDNK
;
A
#
# COMPACT_ATOMS: atom_id res chain seq x y z
N MET A 1 -10.85 23.98 53.12
CA MET A 1 -11.30 22.57 53.16
C MET A 1 -12.81 22.54 53.02
N LYS A 2 -13.32 21.79 52.03
CA LYS A 2 -14.55 20.96 52.06
C LYS A 2 -15.88 21.71 52.30
N LYS A 3 -16.93 21.62 51.48
CA LYS A 3 -17.39 20.71 50.41
C LYS A 3 -18.61 21.41 49.78
N MET A 4 -18.78 21.35 48.46
CA MET A 4 -20.07 21.14 47.77
C MET A 4 -19.81 21.12 46.26
N VAL A 5 -19.21 20.02 45.82
CA VAL A 5 -19.15 19.58 44.42
C VAL A 5 -19.44 18.08 44.51
N ILE A 6 -20.48 17.62 43.83
CA ILE A 6 -20.79 16.28 43.30
C ILE A 6 -22.31 16.25 43.07
N ALA A 7 -22.74 16.60 41.86
CA ALA A 7 -24.03 16.20 41.26
C ALA A 7 -24.16 16.58 39.76
N ALA A 8 -23.05 16.63 39.01
CA ALA A 8 -23.08 16.96 37.57
C ALA A 8 -22.05 16.18 36.74
N ALA A 9 -21.70 14.96 37.15
CA ALA A 9 -20.64 14.16 36.53
C ALA A 9 -21.05 12.73 36.12
N ILE A 10 -22.34 12.46 35.87
CA ILE A 10 -22.77 11.09 35.48
C ILE A 10 -23.50 11.02 34.12
N ILE A 11 -23.81 12.14 33.44
CA ILE A 11 -24.53 12.07 32.17
C ILE A 11 -23.61 12.12 30.92
N ALA A 12 -22.34 12.51 31.05
CA ALA A 12 -21.39 12.46 29.92
C ALA A 12 -20.78 11.06 29.65
N ALA A 13 -20.98 10.09 30.54
CA ALA A 13 -20.55 8.69 30.35
C ALA A 13 -21.66 7.77 29.79
N GLY A 14 -22.89 8.29 29.61
CA GLY A 14 -24.07 7.49 29.27
C GLY A 14 -24.34 7.31 27.77
N ALA A 15 -23.91 8.25 26.92
CA ALA A 15 -24.14 8.15 25.48
C ALA A 15 -23.17 7.18 24.77
N GLY A 16 -21.92 7.09 25.25
CA GLY A 16 -20.94 6.12 24.73
C GLY A 16 -21.18 4.69 25.21
N ALA A 17 -21.65 4.51 26.45
CA ALA A 17 -21.91 3.17 27.00
C ALA A 17 -23.21 2.53 26.49
N TYR A 18 -24.24 3.32 26.15
CA TYR A 18 -25.48 2.76 25.60
C TYR A 18 -25.31 2.21 24.18
N TRP A 19 -24.37 2.76 23.40
CA TRP A 19 -23.98 2.21 22.10
C TRP A 19 -23.14 0.93 22.22
N TYR A 20 -22.33 0.80 23.27
CA TYR A 20 -21.47 -0.36 23.49
C TYR A 20 -22.20 -1.56 24.12
N THR A 21 -23.26 -1.35 24.89
CA THR A 21 -23.87 -2.41 25.72
C THR A 21 -25.02 -3.20 25.08
N GLN A 22 -25.53 -2.81 23.90
CA GLN A 22 -26.58 -3.60 23.22
C GLN A 22 -26.08 -4.59 22.16
N HIS A 23 -24.79 -4.64 21.83
CA HIS A 23 -24.28 -5.60 20.83
C HIS A 23 -22.99 -6.30 21.27
N GLY A 24 -23.04 -6.93 22.45
CA GLY A 24 -22.05 -7.89 22.94
C GLY A 24 -22.09 -9.25 22.23
N ALA A 25 -22.26 -9.25 20.92
CA ALA A 25 -22.07 -10.40 20.04
C ALA A 25 -21.25 -9.89 18.85
N SER A 26 -20.21 -10.63 18.46
CA SER A 26 -19.34 -10.35 17.31
C SER A 26 -20.14 -9.76 16.13
N LEU A 27 -20.08 -8.44 15.97
CA LEU A 27 -20.78 -7.74 14.91
C LEU A 27 -20.04 -8.01 13.60
N SER A 28 -20.66 -8.81 12.73
CA SER A 28 -20.23 -8.99 11.36
C SER A 28 -20.21 -7.64 10.62
N ALA A 29 -19.43 -7.54 9.54
CA ALA A 29 -19.38 -6.37 8.66
C ALA A 29 -20.76 -5.80 8.25
N SER A 30 -21.82 -6.63 8.25
CA SER A 30 -23.22 -6.27 7.94
C SER A 30 -23.97 -5.49 9.02
N ALA A 31 -23.43 -5.34 10.24
CA ALA A 31 -24.10 -4.65 11.34
C ALA A 31 -23.68 -3.17 11.50
N ASN A 32 -22.91 -2.64 10.55
CA ASN A 32 -22.40 -1.28 10.61
C ASN A 32 -23.39 -0.29 9.95
N PRO A 33 -24.06 0.57 10.73
CA PRO A 33 -25.12 1.45 10.19
C PRO A 33 -24.58 2.52 9.25
N LEU A 34 -23.28 2.80 9.22
CA LEU A 34 -22.70 3.74 8.25
C LEU A 34 -22.74 3.19 6.82
N LEU A 35 -22.68 1.86 6.67
CA LEU A 35 -22.76 1.21 5.36
C LEU A 35 -24.13 1.34 4.70
N ASP A 36 -25.18 1.69 5.45
CA ASP A 36 -26.51 2.00 4.89
C ASP A 36 -26.51 3.27 4.03
N TYR A 37 -25.54 4.16 4.23
CA TYR A 37 -25.39 5.42 3.50
C TYR A 37 -24.44 5.30 2.31
N VAL A 38 -23.80 4.14 2.14
CA VAL A 38 -22.87 3.91 1.03
C VAL A 38 -23.58 3.09 -0.04
N PRO A 39 -23.75 3.60 -1.27
CA PRO A 39 -24.33 2.85 -2.37
C PRO A 39 -23.53 1.61 -2.75
N ALA A 40 -24.21 0.54 -3.14
CA ALA A 40 -23.59 -0.69 -3.63
C ALA A 40 -22.83 -0.50 -4.96
N ASP A 41 -23.20 0.52 -5.73
CA ASP A 41 -22.54 0.92 -6.99
C ASP A 41 -21.41 1.95 -6.77
N THR A 42 -20.94 2.14 -5.52
CA THR A 42 -19.83 3.05 -5.24
C THR A 42 -18.58 2.65 -6.05
N PRO A 43 -17.97 3.58 -6.82
CA PRO A 43 -16.74 3.30 -7.56
C PRO A 43 -15.55 2.94 -6.67
N VAL A 44 -15.42 3.58 -5.51
CA VAL A 44 -14.31 3.37 -4.58
C VAL A 44 -14.86 3.31 -3.16
N PHE A 45 -14.37 2.35 -2.38
CA PHE A 45 -14.68 2.20 -0.97
C PHE A 45 -13.42 1.82 -0.19
N SER A 46 -13.29 2.34 1.02
CA SER A 46 -12.33 1.93 2.03
C SER A 46 -12.96 2.13 3.39
N GLY A 47 -13.09 1.07 4.19
CA GLY A 47 -13.80 1.13 5.44
C GLY A 47 -13.12 0.35 6.55
N GLN A 48 -12.96 1.00 7.69
CA GLN A 48 -12.54 0.40 8.95
C GLN A 48 -13.79 -0.16 9.65
N LEU A 49 -14.03 -1.46 9.49
CA LEU A 49 -15.26 -2.12 9.92
C LEU A 49 -15.27 -2.40 11.43
N LYS A 50 -14.09 -2.59 12.04
CA LYS A 50 -13.87 -2.65 13.50
C LYS A 50 -13.04 -1.45 13.96
N PRO A 51 -13.22 -0.91 15.18
CA PRO A 51 -12.43 0.24 15.64
C PRO A 51 -10.93 0.02 15.50
N PHE A 52 -10.22 0.96 14.88
CA PHE A 52 -8.77 0.94 14.78
C PHE A 52 -8.15 1.53 16.05
N PRO A 53 -7.21 0.84 16.73
CA PRO A 53 -6.57 1.31 17.96
C PRO A 53 -5.55 2.42 17.69
N LEU A 54 -6.05 3.59 17.30
CA LEU A 54 -5.27 4.74 16.83
C LEU A 54 -4.20 5.17 17.83
N LYS A 55 -4.54 5.28 19.12
CA LYS A 55 -3.57 5.69 20.14
C LYS A 55 -2.41 4.71 20.29
N ALA A 56 -2.72 3.42 20.42
CA ALA A 56 -1.72 2.37 20.56
C ALA A 56 -0.84 2.29 19.30
N TYR A 57 -1.44 2.43 18.12
CA TYR A 57 -0.70 2.50 16.87
C TYR A 57 0.28 3.68 16.85
N LEU A 58 -0.19 4.89 17.12
CA LEU A 58 0.66 6.09 17.16
C LEU A 58 1.78 5.99 18.20
N GLN A 59 1.53 5.34 19.34
CA GLN A 59 2.56 5.05 20.34
C GLN A 59 3.59 4.02 19.84
N SER A 60 3.15 2.99 19.11
CA SER A 60 4.05 1.96 18.55
C SER A 60 5.01 2.50 17.49
N ILE A 61 4.67 3.62 16.86
CA ILE A 61 5.46 4.25 15.79
C ILE A 61 6.02 5.62 16.21
N SER A 62 5.92 6.02 17.48
CA SER A 62 6.27 7.38 17.90
C SER A 62 7.73 7.74 17.62
N GLY A 63 8.64 6.75 17.69
CA GLY A 63 10.05 6.93 17.32
C GLY A 63 10.26 7.33 15.86
N ASN A 64 9.32 7.01 14.96
CA ASN A 64 9.46 7.28 13.52
C ASN A 64 9.10 8.72 13.12
N TYR A 65 8.36 9.46 13.97
CA TYR A 65 7.85 10.80 13.62
C TYR A 65 8.39 11.94 14.49
N GLN A 66 9.09 11.64 15.59
CA GLN A 66 9.58 12.65 16.54
C GLN A 66 10.65 13.59 15.96
N GLN A 67 11.26 13.24 14.82
CA GLN A 67 12.38 13.97 14.25
C GLN A 67 12.10 14.58 12.88
N TYR A 68 10.84 14.59 12.39
CA TYR A 68 10.53 15.27 11.12
C TYR A 68 10.90 16.75 11.21
N PRO A 69 11.81 17.25 10.36
CA PRO A 69 12.21 18.65 10.39
C PRO A 69 11.00 19.51 10.05
N THR A 70 10.82 20.57 10.85
CA THR A 70 9.81 21.61 10.62
C THR A 70 10.04 22.39 9.32
N ASP A 71 11.17 22.16 8.68
CA ASP A 71 11.75 23.00 7.63
C ASP A 71 11.28 22.55 6.24
N ALA A 72 10.82 21.29 6.10
CA ALA A 72 10.13 20.80 4.91
C ALA A 72 8.83 21.60 4.61
N LEU A 73 8.31 22.32 5.61
CA LEU A 73 7.18 23.23 5.46
C LEU A 73 7.55 24.61 4.90
N ALA A 74 8.83 24.98 4.85
CA ALA A 74 9.26 26.24 4.29
C ALA A 74 8.94 26.32 2.80
N GLU A 75 9.05 25.21 2.06
CA GLU A 75 8.67 25.11 0.64
C GLU A 75 7.15 25.19 0.42
N LEU A 76 6.35 24.65 1.36
CA LEU A 76 4.88 24.80 1.33
C LEU A 76 4.42 26.21 1.73
N GLY A 77 5.26 26.95 2.45
CA GLY A 77 5.05 28.36 2.80
C GLY A 77 5.11 29.31 1.60
N GLU A 78 5.60 28.86 0.43
CA GLU A 78 5.55 29.61 -0.83
C GLU A 78 4.17 29.55 -1.51
N LEU A 79 3.19 28.83 -0.94
CA LEU A 79 1.81 28.90 -1.39
C LEU A 79 1.20 30.27 -1.01
N ASP A 80 1.23 31.20 -1.97
CA ASP A 80 0.77 32.58 -1.74
C ASP A 80 -0.75 32.72 -1.53
N SER A 81 -1.55 31.76 -1.99
CA SER A 81 -3.00 31.83 -1.89
C SER A 81 -3.51 31.67 -0.45
N PRO A 82 -4.58 32.39 -0.03
CA PRO A 82 -5.19 32.20 1.29
C PRO A 82 -5.54 30.73 1.56
N MET A 83 -6.10 30.01 0.58
CA MET A 83 -6.43 28.60 0.74
C MET A 83 -5.18 27.70 0.88
N GLY A 84 -4.09 28.03 0.20
CA GLY A 84 -2.80 27.36 0.41
C GLY A 84 -2.33 27.49 1.87
N LYS A 85 -2.37 28.71 2.41
CA LYS A 85 -2.03 28.98 3.82
C LYS A 85 -2.95 28.27 4.81
N PHE A 86 -4.23 28.11 4.46
CA PHE A 86 -5.19 27.34 5.25
C PHE A 86 -4.76 25.88 5.39
N PHE A 87 -4.46 25.20 4.27
CA PHE A 87 -3.98 23.82 4.31
C PHE A 87 -2.62 23.67 5.00
N VAL A 88 -1.71 24.64 4.82
CA VAL A 88 -0.44 24.67 5.54
C VAL A 88 -0.67 24.76 7.06
N SER A 89 -1.60 25.60 7.53
CA SER A 89 -1.93 25.68 8.96
C SER A 89 -2.53 24.37 9.49
N LEU A 90 -3.41 23.71 8.73
CA LEU A 90 -3.93 22.38 9.11
C LEU A 90 -2.82 21.33 9.22
N TYR A 91 -1.92 21.28 8.24
CA TYR A 91 -0.80 20.35 8.23
C TYR A 91 0.17 20.63 9.39
N GLN A 92 0.49 21.90 9.67
CA GLN A 92 1.32 22.28 10.82
C GLN A 92 0.72 21.81 12.15
N GLN A 93 -0.60 21.99 12.33
CA GLN A 93 -1.29 21.51 13.53
C GLN A 93 -1.25 19.98 13.65
N TYR A 94 -1.36 19.26 12.53
CA TYR A 94 -1.20 17.80 12.50
C TYR A 94 0.22 17.37 12.87
N MET A 95 1.23 17.98 12.27
CA MET A 95 2.64 17.66 12.53
C MET A 95 3.07 18.01 13.95
N GLU A 96 2.53 19.07 14.54
CA GLU A 96 2.78 19.37 15.95
C GLU A 96 2.09 18.34 16.86
N GLY A 97 0.86 17.94 16.51
CA GLY A 97 0.11 16.93 17.26
C GLY A 97 0.76 15.55 17.23
N ILE A 98 1.23 15.08 16.07
CA ILE A 98 1.72 13.69 15.91
C ILE A 98 2.98 13.38 16.73
N LYS A 99 3.73 14.41 17.15
CA LYS A 99 4.89 14.27 18.05
C LYS A 99 4.52 13.62 19.39
N GLU A 100 3.30 13.86 19.87
CA GLU A 100 2.76 13.25 21.08
C GLU A 100 1.33 12.73 20.81
N PRO A 101 1.10 11.40 20.78
CA PRO A 101 -0.20 10.83 20.40
C PRO A 101 -1.40 11.40 21.19
N ALA A 102 -1.23 11.65 22.49
CA ALA A 102 -2.28 12.24 23.32
C ALA A 102 -2.63 13.68 22.91
N VAL A 103 -1.65 14.46 22.46
CA VAL A 103 -1.85 15.81 21.94
C VAL A 103 -2.58 15.74 20.61
N LEU A 104 -2.18 14.87 19.68
CA LEU A 104 -2.88 14.71 18.39
C LEU A 104 -4.38 14.40 18.60
N LEU A 105 -4.67 13.38 19.40
CA LEU A 105 -6.06 12.96 19.64
C LEU A 105 -6.88 14.08 20.29
N LYS A 106 -6.29 14.80 21.24
CA LYS A 106 -6.96 15.92 21.91
C LYS A 106 -7.19 17.09 20.95
N THR A 107 -6.19 17.47 20.14
CA THR A 107 -6.26 18.60 19.19
C THR A 107 -7.33 18.36 18.15
N PHE A 108 -7.38 17.17 17.55
CA PHE A 108 -8.35 16.83 16.51
C PHE A 108 -9.66 16.24 17.05
N GLY A 109 -9.80 16.10 18.38
CA GLY A 109 -10.99 15.56 19.02
C GLY A 109 -11.26 14.08 18.73
N LEU A 110 -10.23 13.31 18.41
CA LEU A 110 -10.30 11.88 18.09
C LEU A 110 -10.37 11.01 19.35
N ALA A 111 -10.91 9.80 19.22
CA ALA A 111 -10.91 8.81 20.28
C ALA A 111 -9.65 7.92 20.24
N ASP A 112 -9.39 7.17 21.32
CA ASP A 112 -8.28 6.22 21.39
C ASP A 112 -8.40 5.11 20.33
N GLU A 113 -9.64 4.75 19.99
CA GLU A 113 -9.99 3.89 18.87
C GLU A 113 -10.97 4.62 17.95
N VAL A 114 -10.80 4.50 16.62
CA VAL A 114 -11.65 5.19 15.65
C VAL A 114 -12.05 4.29 14.50
N LYS A 115 -13.26 4.48 13.98
CA LYS A 115 -13.61 4.02 12.63
C LYS A 115 -13.54 5.17 11.65
N SER A 116 -12.96 4.89 10.49
CA SER A 116 -12.92 5.80 9.35
C SER A 116 -13.43 5.09 8.10
N TYR A 117 -14.01 5.88 7.20
CA TYR A 117 -14.54 5.45 5.93
C TYR A 117 -14.18 6.47 4.87
N PHE A 118 -13.81 5.97 3.71
CA PHE A 118 -13.71 6.74 2.49
C PHE A 118 -14.53 6.02 1.43
N TYR A 119 -15.37 6.76 0.73
CA TYR A 119 -16.10 6.23 -0.40
C TYR A 119 -16.46 7.35 -1.37
N THR A 120 -16.92 6.99 -2.57
CA THR A 120 -17.43 7.98 -3.51
C THR A 120 -18.92 7.79 -3.78
N LEU A 121 -19.65 8.90 -3.87
CA LEU A 121 -21.01 8.96 -4.37
C LEU A 121 -20.95 9.43 -5.83
N GLY A 122 -20.78 8.47 -6.73
CA GLY A 122 -20.32 8.76 -8.08
C GLY A 122 -18.87 9.30 -8.03
N ALA A 123 -18.69 10.54 -8.48
CA ALA A 123 -17.42 11.28 -8.45
C ALA A 123 -17.20 12.04 -7.13
N LEU A 124 -18.24 12.20 -6.29
CA LEU A 124 -18.12 12.99 -5.06
C LEU A 124 -17.43 12.17 -3.94
N PRO A 125 -16.24 12.54 -3.47
CA PRO A 125 -15.58 11.82 -2.38
C PRO A 125 -16.20 12.19 -1.03
N VAL A 126 -16.37 11.19 -0.17
CA VAL A 126 -16.90 11.33 1.18
C VAL A 126 -15.96 10.63 2.15
N PHE A 127 -15.37 11.41 3.05
CA PHE A 127 -14.60 10.92 4.18
C PHE A 127 -15.46 11.01 5.44
N LYS A 128 -15.47 9.94 6.22
CA LYS A 128 -16.12 9.90 7.53
C LYS A 128 -15.14 9.41 8.57
N ILE A 129 -15.12 10.05 9.73
CA ILE A 129 -14.31 9.61 10.87
C ILE A 129 -15.09 9.79 12.17
N GLU A 130 -15.05 8.77 13.02
CA GLU A 130 -15.57 8.86 14.39
C GLU A 130 -14.80 9.90 15.19
N MET A 131 -15.54 10.76 15.88
CA MET A 131 -15.00 11.90 16.61
C MET A 131 -15.64 11.98 17.99
N ASN A 132 -14.80 12.18 19.01
CA ASN A 132 -15.21 12.29 20.40
C ASN A 132 -15.54 13.74 20.79
N GLN A 133 -14.79 14.70 20.26
CA GLN A 133 -14.89 16.12 20.62
C GLN A 133 -14.93 17.02 19.38
N ALA A 134 -16.10 17.20 18.79
CA ALA A 134 -16.27 18.07 17.61
C ALA A 134 -15.77 19.50 17.81
N ALA A 135 -15.94 20.06 19.01
CA ALA A 135 -15.46 21.40 19.33
C ALA A 135 -13.93 21.55 19.20
N ALA A 136 -13.16 20.49 19.47
CA ALA A 136 -11.71 20.51 19.30
C ALA A 136 -11.33 20.60 17.82
N PHE A 137 -11.98 19.79 16.97
CA PHE A 137 -11.79 19.86 15.52
C PHE A 137 -12.22 21.22 14.93
N TRP A 138 -13.33 21.79 15.41
CA TRP A 138 -13.73 23.14 15.00
C TRP A 138 -12.70 24.20 15.38
N ALA A 139 -12.06 24.08 16.54
CA ALA A 139 -10.97 24.98 16.93
C ALA A 139 -9.74 24.85 16.01
N VAL A 140 -9.45 23.65 15.46
CA VAL A 140 -8.40 23.45 14.45
C VAL A 140 -8.71 24.24 13.18
N LEU A 141 -9.96 24.18 12.71
CA LEU A 141 -10.39 24.96 11.55
C LEU A 141 -10.40 26.46 11.83
N ASP A 142 -10.91 26.89 12.98
CA ASP A 142 -10.93 28.30 13.39
C ASP A 142 -9.51 28.89 13.47
N LYS A 143 -8.54 28.10 13.91
CA LYS A 143 -7.12 28.49 13.89
C LYS A 143 -6.59 28.62 12.46
N ALA A 144 -6.90 27.66 11.59
CA ALA A 144 -6.48 27.72 10.19
C ALA A 144 -7.09 28.91 9.45
N GLU A 145 -8.35 29.25 9.73
CA GLU A 145 -9.00 30.48 9.22
C GLU A 145 -8.26 31.73 9.67
N LYS A 146 -7.94 31.83 10.96
CA LYS A 146 -7.20 32.98 11.50
C LYS A 146 -5.81 33.13 10.89
N ASP A 147 -5.10 32.02 10.68
CA ASP A 147 -3.74 32.02 10.15
C ASP A 147 -3.69 32.32 8.64
N SER A 148 -4.78 32.09 7.92
CA SER A 148 -4.84 32.19 6.45
C SER A 148 -5.72 33.32 5.90
N ALA A 149 -6.53 33.94 6.76
CA ALA A 149 -7.61 34.87 6.41
C ALA A 149 -8.74 34.27 5.54
N VAL A 150 -8.78 32.95 5.37
CA VAL A 150 -9.93 32.23 4.82
C VAL A 150 -11.06 32.25 5.85
N THR A 151 -12.30 32.35 5.39
CA THR A 151 -13.49 32.24 6.25
C THR A 151 -14.44 31.18 5.68
N HIS A 152 -15.14 30.48 6.58
CA HIS A 152 -16.20 29.58 6.18
C HIS A 152 -17.55 30.30 6.08
N GLU A 153 -18.44 29.74 5.27
CA GLU A 153 -19.87 29.99 5.34
C GLU A 153 -20.53 28.85 6.12
N VAL A 154 -21.36 29.18 7.12
CA VAL A 154 -22.23 28.19 7.76
C VAL A 154 -23.48 28.03 6.92
N ARG A 155 -23.69 26.84 6.38
CA ARG A 155 -24.88 26.47 5.61
C ARG A 155 -25.61 25.33 6.32
N GLN A 156 -26.87 25.11 5.95
CA GLN A 156 -27.70 24.08 6.55
C GLN A 156 -28.42 23.25 5.48
N ILE A 157 -28.49 21.94 5.67
CA ILE A 157 -29.30 21.03 4.86
C ILE A 157 -29.91 19.95 5.76
N GLY A 158 -31.22 19.71 5.64
CA GLY A 158 -31.91 18.70 6.46
C GLY A 158 -31.73 18.86 7.98
N GLY A 159 -31.51 20.09 8.47
CA GLY A 159 -31.25 20.38 9.89
C GLY A 159 -29.81 20.09 10.36
N VAL A 160 -28.89 19.77 9.44
CA VAL A 160 -27.45 19.63 9.72
C VAL A 160 -26.74 20.89 9.26
N ASP A 161 -26.06 21.54 10.20
CA ASP A 161 -25.17 22.65 9.89
C ASP A 161 -23.82 22.10 9.38
N TYR A 162 -23.28 22.73 8.36
CA TYR A 162 -21.98 22.42 7.80
C TYR A 162 -21.21 23.70 7.44
N ARG A 163 -19.89 23.64 7.58
CA ARG A 163 -18.98 24.71 7.18
C ARG A 163 -18.56 24.49 5.74
N ALA A 164 -18.77 25.49 4.89
CA ALA A 164 -18.36 25.49 3.50
C ALA A 164 -17.19 26.46 3.31
N TYR A 165 -16.10 25.97 2.69
CA TYR A 165 -14.93 26.75 2.34
C TYR A 165 -14.83 26.83 0.82
N ALA A 166 -14.93 28.02 0.25
CA ALA A 166 -14.83 28.21 -1.20
C ALA A 166 -13.42 27.92 -1.70
N LEU A 167 -13.30 26.99 -2.64
CA LEU A 167 -12.04 26.63 -3.31
C LEU A 167 -11.85 27.38 -4.62
N SER A 168 -12.94 27.84 -5.22
CA SER A 168 -12.98 28.64 -6.44
C SER A 168 -12.94 30.14 -6.14
N ASP A 169 -12.31 30.92 -7.01
CA ASP A 169 -12.39 32.38 -6.95
C ASP A 169 -13.83 32.89 -7.07
N VAL A 170 -14.11 34.04 -6.48
CA VAL A 170 -15.46 34.65 -6.40
C VAL A 170 -16.09 34.84 -7.79
N ASP A 171 -15.25 35.12 -8.80
CA ASP A 171 -15.67 35.38 -10.18
C ASP A 171 -15.73 34.12 -11.06
N SER A 172 -15.39 32.95 -10.51
CA SER A 172 -15.47 31.68 -11.25
C SER A 172 -16.92 31.27 -11.50
N THR A 173 -17.21 30.86 -12.74
CA THR A 173 -18.50 30.26 -13.12
C THR A 173 -18.68 28.88 -12.51
N GLU A 174 -17.58 28.14 -12.35
CA GLU A 174 -17.56 26.87 -11.65
C GLU A 174 -17.22 27.09 -10.18
N LYS A 175 -18.19 26.79 -9.32
CA LYS A 175 -18.02 26.86 -7.87
C LYS A 175 -17.66 25.50 -7.33
N ALA A 176 -16.63 25.45 -6.49
CA ALA A 176 -16.26 24.27 -5.73
C ALA A 176 -16.05 24.66 -4.27
N ASP A 177 -16.65 23.92 -3.34
CA ASP A 177 -16.52 24.14 -1.91
C ASP A 177 -16.04 22.86 -1.22
N LEU A 178 -15.17 23.01 -0.23
CA LEU A 178 -14.81 21.97 0.74
C LEU A 178 -15.78 22.05 1.93
N LEU A 179 -16.40 20.94 2.28
CA LEU A 179 -17.47 20.88 3.28
C LEU A 179 -17.06 20.05 4.49
N PHE A 180 -17.33 20.58 5.68
CA PHE A 180 -17.19 19.87 6.95
C PHE A 180 -18.51 19.89 7.71
N ALA A 181 -19.01 18.71 8.07
CA ALA A 181 -20.21 18.57 8.88
C ALA A 181 -19.95 17.58 10.02
N HIS A 182 -20.54 17.82 11.19
CA HIS A 182 -20.51 16.85 12.28
C HIS A 182 -21.94 16.46 12.66
N ARG A 183 -22.20 15.15 12.68
CA ARG A 183 -23.49 14.61 13.08
C ARG A 183 -23.31 13.25 13.75
N ASP A 184 -24.03 13.04 14.84
CA ASP A 184 -24.11 11.75 15.55
C ASP A 184 -22.72 11.15 15.89
N GLY A 185 -21.75 12.00 16.25
CA GLY A 185 -20.39 11.57 16.59
C GLY A 185 -19.47 11.33 15.39
N ILE A 186 -19.91 11.65 14.17
CA ILE A 186 -19.15 11.45 12.92
C ILE A 186 -18.84 12.80 12.29
N LEU A 187 -17.55 13.07 12.06
CA LEU A 187 -17.12 14.12 11.14
C LEU A 187 -17.27 13.60 9.71
N THR A 188 -17.92 14.36 8.85
CA THR A 188 -17.97 14.13 7.41
C THR A 188 -17.21 15.26 6.70
N VAL A 189 -16.26 14.87 5.84
CA VAL A 189 -15.55 15.77 4.93
C VAL A 189 -15.91 15.38 3.50
N THR A 190 -16.39 16.34 2.73
CA THR A 190 -16.77 16.12 1.33
C THR A 190 -16.64 17.42 0.55
N PHE A 191 -17.08 17.44 -0.70
CA PHE A 191 -17.05 18.61 -1.54
C PHE A 191 -18.46 18.92 -2.04
N SER A 192 -18.63 20.10 -2.60
CA SER A 192 -19.77 20.37 -3.49
C SER A 192 -19.29 21.20 -4.65
N THR A 193 -19.91 20.96 -5.80
CA THR A 193 -19.71 21.74 -7.02
C THR A 193 -21.03 22.36 -7.48
N SER A 194 -20.96 23.25 -8.46
CA SER A 194 -22.13 23.82 -9.17
C SER A 194 -23.16 22.76 -9.61
N VAL A 195 -22.71 21.54 -9.92
CA VAL A 195 -23.54 20.43 -10.42
C VAL A 195 -24.00 19.46 -9.33
N THR A 196 -23.54 19.64 -8.08
CA THR A 196 -23.88 18.77 -6.95
C THR A 196 -25.35 18.93 -6.58
N GLU A 197 -26.10 17.82 -6.62
CA GLU A 197 -27.53 17.83 -6.32
C GLU A 197 -27.77 17.77 -4.81
N PRO A 198 -28.80 18.45 -4.27
CA PRO A 198 -29.08 18.45 -2.82
C PRO A 198 -29.21 17.05 -2.21
N GLU A 199 -29.84 16.12 -2.94
CA GLU A 199 -30.02 14.73 -2.51
C GLU A 199 -28.67 13.99 -2.34
N LEU A 200 -27.69 14.30 -3.20
CA LEU A 200 -26.35 13.72 -3.11
C LEU A 200 -25.64 14.21 -1.84
N LEU A 201 -25.78 15.50 -1.54
CA LEU A 201 -25.23 16.08 -0.32
C LEU A 201 -25.92 15.52 0.93
N GLU A 202 -27.24 15.35 0.91
CA GLU A 202 -27.97 14.68 2.01
C GLU A 202 -27.44 13.26 2.24
N MET A 203 -27.12 12.50 1.19
CA MET A 203 -26.53 11.18 1.32
C MET A 203 -25.09 11.24 1.88
N ALA A 204 -24.27 12.16 1.37
CA ALA A 204 -22.91 12.38 1.86
C ALA A 204 -22.90 12.71 3.36
N LEU A 205 -23.80 13.59 3.81
CA LEU A 205 -23.93 13.99 5.21
C LEU A 205 -24.71 12.96 6.08
N GLY A 206 -25.08 11.81 5.52
CA GLY A 206 -25.75 10.73 6.24
C GLY A 206 -27.22 11.00 6.59
N LEU A 207 -27.87 11.97 5.94
CA LEU A 207 -29.29 12.30 6.11
C LEU A 207 -30.20 11.35 5.33
N LYS A 208 -29.72 10.85 4.19
CA LYS A 208 -30.46 9.95 3.30
C LYS A 208 -29.71 8.65 3.08
N LYS A 209 -30.35 7.51 3.37
CA LYS A 209 -29.79 6.18 3.09
C LYS A 209 -29.68 5.92 1.59
N ALA A 210 -28.72 5.10 1.20
CA ALA A 210 -28.62 4.63 -0.18
C ALA A 210 -29.79 3.68 -0.50
N PRO A 211 -30.43 3.78 -1.69
CA PRO A 211 -31.51 2.88 -2.07
C PRO A 211 -31.09 1.40 -2.12
N GLN A 212 -29.86 1.15 -2.58
CA GLN A 212 -29.18 -0.14 -2.49
C GLN A 212 -27.84 0.08 -1.79
N SER A 213 -27.75 -0.34 -0.53
CA SER A 213 -26.60 -0.05 0.31
C SER A 213 -25.55 -1.17 0.28
N LEU A 214 -24.30 -0.83 0.57
CA LEU A 214 -23.22 -1.79 0.80
C LEU A 214 -23.52 -2.73 1.97
N ALA A 215 -24.27 -2.26 2.97
CA ALA A 215 -24.68 -3.09 4.11
C ALA A 215 -25.52 -4.31 3.68
N SER A 216 -26.35 -4.14 2.64
CA SER A 216 -27.30 -5.16 2.16
C SER A 216 -26.86 -5.90 0.90
N SER A 217 -25.75 -5.49 0.27
CA SER A 217 -25.29 -6.05 -1.01
C SER A 217 -24.52 -7.39 -0.88
N GLY A 218 -23.93 -7.67 0.28
CA GLY A 218 -23.07 -8.84 0.49
C GLY A 218 -21.65 -8.70 -0.09
N ILE A 219 -21.33 -7.59 -0.76
CA ILE A 219 -20.05 -7.37 -1.44
C ILE A 219 -18.86 -7.49 -0.48
N LEU A 220 -18.93 -6.88 0.70
CA LEU A 220 -17.83 -6.90 1.66
C LEU A 220 -17.57 -8.32 2.20
N GLN A 221 -18.63 -9.07 2.51
CA GLN A 221 -18.52 -10.44 3.01
C GLN A 221 -17.96 -11.38 1.94
N GLU A 222 -18.33 -11.18 0.67
CA GLU A 222 -17.76 -11.90 -0.46
C GLU A 222 -16.24 -11.63 -0.56
N ILE A 223 -15.83 -10.36 -0.50
CA ILE A 223 -14.41 -9.97 -0.57
C ILE A 223 -13.62 -10.60 0.59
N ILE A 224 -14.10 -10.42 1.82
CA ILE A 224 -13.49 -10.97 3.04
C ILE A 224 -13.26 -12.49 2.90
N LYS A 225 -14.31 -13.22 2.51
CA LYS A 225 -14.27 -14.68 2.37
C LYS A 225 -13.36 -15.13 1.23
N THR A 226 -13.39 -14.44 0.09
CA THR A 226 -12.67 -14.84 -1.12
C THR A 226 -11.17 -14.71 -0.96
N HIS A 227 -10.72 -13.64 -0.29
CA HIS A 227 -9.31 -13.29 -0.14
C HIS A 227 -8.73 -13.62 1.24
N GLY A 228 -9.56 -14.10 2.18
CA GLY A 228 -9.11 -14.47 3.52
C GLY A 228 -8.70 -13.25 4.35
N PHE A 229 -9.31 -12.09 4.09
CA PHE A 229 -9.07 -10.90 4.88
C PHE A 229 -9.71 -11.04 6.26
N THR A 230 -9.12 -10.35 7.23
CA THR A 230 -9.74 -10.04 8.51
C THR A 230 -10.90 -9.08 8.29
N GLU A 231 -11.82 -9.01 9.26
CA GLU A 231 -12.95 -8.07 9.22
C GLU A 231 -12.58 -6.68 9.76
N ASP A 232 -11.29 -6.34 9.86
CA ASP A 232 -10.84 -5.08 10.43
C ASP A 232 -10.99 -3.94 9.41
N SER A 233 -10.37 -4.08 8.24
CA SER A 233 -10.37 -3.08 7.19
C SER A 233 -10.47 -3.70 5.81
N ILE A 234 -11.34 -3.14 4.97
CA ILE A 234 -11.60 -3.60 3.60
C ILE A 234 -11.72 -2.39 2.68
N SER A 235 -11.05 -2.46 1.54
CA SER A 235 -11.14 -1.48 0.47
C SER A 235 -11.38 -2.15 -0.87
N PHE A 236 -12.04 -1.46 -1.79
CA PHE A 236 -12.14 -1.88 -3.19
C PHE A 236 -12.27 -0.70 -4.15
N ILE A 237 -11.84 -0.95 -5.39
CA ILE A 237 -12.13 -0.14 -6.58
C ILE A 237 -12.99 -1.01 -7.49
N ASN A 238 -14.16 -0.53 -7.87
CA ASN A 238 -15.14 -1.25 -8.67
C ASN A 238 -14.99 -0.89 -10.16
N HIS A 239 -14.17 -1.65 -10.88
CA HIS A 239 -13.91 -1.40 -12.30
C HIS A 239 -15.17 -1.55 -13.15
N VAL A 240 -16.10 -2.44 -12.76
CA VAL A 240 -17.39 -2.62 -13.45
C VAL A 240 -18.21 -1.34 -13.43
N GLU A 241 -18.35 -0.72 -12.26
CA GLU A 241 -19.12 0.53 -12.14
C GLU A 241 -18.41 1.72 -12.78
N ILE A 242 -17.07 1.77 -12.72
CA ILE A 242 -16.28 2.79 -13.44
C ILE A 242 -16.47 2.66 -14.95
N VAL A 243 -16.35 1.45 -15.52
CA VAL A 243 -16.50 1.24 -16.97
C VAL A 243 -17.93 1.53 -17.43
N LYS A 244 -18.95 1.11 -16.67
CA LYS A 244 -20.34 1.52 -16.94
C LYS A 244 -20.47 3.04 -16.98
N ALA A 245 -19.84 3.72 -16.01
CA ALA A 245 -19.92 5.17 -15.92
C ALA A 245 -19.27 5.90 -17.11
N LEU A 246 -18.15 5.39 -17.62
CA LEU A 246 -17.42 5.97 -18.74
C LEU A 246 -18.11 5.70 -20.09
N THR A 247 -18.72 4.53 -20.25
CA THR A 247 -19.27 4.05 -21.53
C THR A 247 -20.79 4.27 -21.70
N SER A 248 -21.43 4.90 -20.71
CA SER A 248 -22.86 5.25 -20.74
C SER A 248 -23.08 6.66 -20.17
N ALA A 249 -24.18 7.30 -20.56
CA ALA A 249 -24.58 8.60 -20.04
C ALA A 249 -25.38 8.51 -18.72
N ASP A 250 -26.02 7.37 -18.43
CA ASP A 250 -27.04 7.25 -17.37
C ASP A 250 -27.06 5.92 -16.58
N SER A 251 -26.12 5.01 -16.85
CA SER A 251 -26.07 3.67 -16.24
C SER A 251 -25.99 3.64 -14.71
N ASN A 252 -25.31 4.60 -14.08
CA ASN A 252 -25.13 4.72 -12.63
C ASN A 252 -24.91 6.19 -12.22
N MET A 253 -24.77 6.43 -10.91
CA MET A 253 -24.59 7.78 -10.37
C MET A 253 -23.40 8.52 -10.98
N LEU A 254 -22.26 7.84 -11.18
CA LEU A 254 -21.06 8.43 -11.78
C LEU A 254 -21.29 8.85 -13.24
N SER A 255 -21.93 8.02 -14.08
CA SER A 255 -22.23 8.41 -15.48
C SER A 255 -23.08 9.67 -15.59
N LYS A 256 -24.09 9.82 -14.72
CA LYS A 256 -24.97 10.99 -14.72
C LYS A 256 -24.22 12.25 -14.36
N GLN A 257 -23.36 12.17 -13.33
CA GLN A 257 -22.52 13.29 -12.90
C GLN A 257 -21.50 13.69 -13.97
N LEU A 258 -20.79 12.72 -14.57
CA LEU A 258 -19.84 12.98 -15.65
C LEU A 258 -20.52 13.62 -16.86
N THR A 259 -21.69 13.10 -17.28
CA THR A 259 -22.43 13.65 -18.41
C THR A 259 -22.88 15.08 -18.16
N LYS A 260 -23.37 15.38 -16.94
CA LYS A 260 -23.75 16.75 -16.55
C LYS A 260 -22.56 17.69 -16.50
N PHE A 261 -21.43 17.22 -15.97
CA PHE A 261 -20.19 17.98 -15.91
C PHE A 261 -19.68 18.34 -17.32
N PHE A 262 -19.59 17.37 -18.24
CA PHE A 262 -19.12 17.63 -19.60
C PHE A 262 -20.05 18.50 -20.43
N ALA A 263 -21.37 18.40 -20.20
CA ALA A 263 -22.34 19.27 -20.87
C ALA A 263 -22.14 20.76 -20.50
N ASN A 264 -21.63 21.05 -19.30
CA ASN A 264 -21.37 22.41 -18.82
C ASN A 264 -19.99 22.93 -19.27
N GLU A 265 -18.95 22.10 -19.25
CA GLU A 265 -17.57 22.52 -19.51
C GLU A 265 -17.22 22.66 -21.01
N ASN A 266 -17.68 21.74 -21.86
CA ASN A 266 -17.15 21.60 -23.22
C ASN A 266 -18.08 22.14 -24.32
N ALA A 267 -18.89 23.16 -24.02
CA ALA A 267 -19.87 23.73 -24.96
C ALA A 267 -20.79 22.67 -25.62
N GLY A 268 -21.02 21.53 -24.94
CA GLY A 268 -21.84 20.42 -25.43
C GLY A 268 -21.08 19.29 -26.15
N GLU A 269 -19.76 19.34 -26.27
CA GLU A 269 -18.96 18.20 -26.76
C GLU A 269 -18.70 17.18 -25.65
N ASP A 270 -19.08 15.92 -25.89
CA ASP A 270 -18.81 14.81 -24.96
C ASP A 270 -17.39 14.27 -25.17
N PRO A 271 -16.45 14.47 -24.22
CA PRO A 271 -15.08 13.98 -24.36
C PRO A 271 -15.01 12.46 -24.35
N LEU A 272 -16.07 11.77 -23.93
CA LEU A 272 -16.17 10.31 -23.91
C LEU A 272 -16.92 9.75 -25.13
N ALA A 273 -17.29 10.59 -26.11
CA ALA A 273 -18.07 10.17 -27.27
C ALA A 273 -17.47 8.94 -27.99
N GLN A 274 -16.14 8.89 -28.11
CA GLN A 274 -15.42 7.80 -28.79
C GLN A 274 -15.51 6.46 -28.06
N ILE A 275 -15.71 6.46 -26.73
CA ILE A 275 -15.81 5.23 -25.91
C ILE A 275 -17.25 4.90 -25.51
N ARG A 276 -18.22 5.78 -25.82
CA ARG A 276 -19.65 5.60 -25.56
C ARG A 276 -20.41 4.96 -26.73
N THR A 277 -19.71 4.52 -27.77
CA THR A 277 -20.33 3.76 -28.87
C THR A 277 -20.86 2.41 -28.36
N PRO A 278 -21.88 1.82 -29.01
CA PRO A 278 -22.40 0.51 -28.62
C PRO A 278 -21.34 -0.61 -28.59
N GLU A 279 -20.39 -0.55 -29.53
CA GLU A 279 -19.25 -1.48 -29.64
C GLU A 279 -18.32 -1.34 -28.42
N CYS A 280 -17.88 -0.11 -28.13
CA CYS A 280 -17.02 0.17 -26.99
C CYS A 280 -17.67 -0.18 -25.66
N ARG A 281 -18.97 0.14 -25.48
CA ARG A 281 -19.69 -0.24 -24.26
C ARG A 281 -19.71 -1.75 -24.06
N THR A 282 -19.95 -2.52 -25.13
CA THR A 282 -19.99 -3.98 -25.05
C THR A 282 -18.62 -4.55 -24.71
N GLU A 283 -17.58 -4.11 -25.43
CA GLU A 283 -16.22 -4.64 -25.30
C GLU A 283 -15.56 -4.24 -23.98
N LEU A 284 -15.66 -2.97 -23.58
CA LEU A 284 -15.13 -2.51 -22.29
C LEU A 284 -15.86 -3.18 -21.11
N THR A 285 -17.17 -3.38 -21.21
CA THR A 285 -17.93 -4.11 -20.17
C THR A 285 -17.46 -5.57 -20.07
N ALA A 286 -17.16 -6.23 -21.20
CA ALA A 286 -16.61 -7.58 -21.19
C ALA A 286 -15.21 -7.63 -20.57
N ILE A 287 -14.36 -6.63 -20.84
CA ILE A 287 -13.04 -6.48 -20.20
C ILE A 287 -13.22 -6.28 -18.68
N ALA A 288 -14.09 -5.36 -18.26
CA ALA A 288 -14.37 -5.12 -16.84
C ALA A 288 -14.94 -6.37 -16.14
N ALA A 289 -15.74 -7.18 -16.81
CA ALA A 289 -16.24 -8.44 -16.26
C ALA A 289 -15.10 -9.45 -15.98
N ASN A 290 -14.04 -9.42 -16.80
CA ASN A 290 -12.83 -10.19 -16.58
C ASN A 290 -11.92 -9.59 -15.51
N TRP A 291 -11.98 -8.28 -15.24
CA TRP A 291 -11.16 -7.58 -14.26
C TRP A 291 -12.03 -6.74 -13.33
N PRO A 292 -12.90 -7.37 -12.51
CA PRO A 292 -14.06 -6.69 -11.93
C PRO A 292 -13.70 -5.68 -10.85
N ARG A 293 -12.68 -5.96 -10.05
CA ARG A 293 -12.32 -5.14 -8.90
C ARG A 293 -10.82 -5.20 -8.63
N THR A 294 -10.33 -4.14 -8.01
CA THR A 294 -9.12 -4.20 -7.18
C THR A 294 -9.58 -4.18 -5.73
N VAL A 295 -9.11 -5.08 -4.89
CA VAL A 295 -9.49 -5.15 -3.47
C VAL A 295 -8.27 -5.07 -2.57
N ALA A 296 -8.44 -4.57 -1.36
CA ALA A 296 -7.41 -4.55 -0.34
C ALA A 296 -7.98 -4.88 1.03
N GLY A 297 -7.18 -5.53 1.88
CA GLY A 297 -7.56 -5.82 3.25
C GLY A 297 -6.41 -6.33 4.09
N LEU A 298 -6.62 -6.35 5.40
CA LEU A 298 -5.65 -6.90 6.36
C LEU A 298 -5.78 -8.42 6.42
N THR A 299 -4.66 -9.14 6.35
CA THR A 299 -4.59 -10.61 6.52
C THR A 299 -4.12 -11.01 7.92
N ALA A 300 -3.38 -10.12 8.60
CA ALA A 300 -3.07 -10.20 10.01
C ALA A 300 -2.96 -8.78 10.60
N PHE A 301 -3.40 -8.62 11.84
CA PHE A 301 -3.44 -7.32 12.50
C PHE A 301 -3.26 -7.49 14.02
N SER A 302 -2.26 -6.81 14.58
CA SER A 302 -2.06 -6.70 16.02
C SER A 302 -1.40 -5.38 16.34
N VAL A 303 -1.94 -4.63 17.31
CA VAL A 303 -1.39 -3.34 17.73
C VAL A 303 -1.42 -3.26 19.24
N THR A 304 -0.28 -2.91 19.83
CA THR A 304 -0.12 -2.54 21.24
C THR A 304 0.62 -1.21 21.31
N GLU A 305 0.73 -0.61 22.49
CA GLU A 305 1.51 0.64 22.65
C GLU A 305 3.01 0.46 22.34
N LYS A 306 3.52 -0.78 22.31
CA LYS A 306 4.95 -1.09 22.13
C LYS A 306 5.29 -1.61 20.74
N GLU A 307 4.34 -2.27 20.09
CA GLU A 307 4.57 -2.91 18.80
C GLU A 307 3.29 -2.95 17.98
N SER A 308 3.44 -2.81 16.66
CA SER A 308 2.40 -3.05 15.68
C SER A 308 2.88 -4.03 14.61
N HIS A 309 2.00 -4.98 14.28
CA HIS A 309 2.15 -5.93 13.19
C HIS A 309 0.94 -5.78 12.28
N MET A 310 1.19 -5.44 11.02
CA MET A 310 0.17 -5.32 9.99
C MET A 310 0.59 -6.09 8.75
N ALA A 311 -0.15 -7.14 8.41
CA ALA A 311 -0.04 -7.80 7.12
C ALA A 311 -1.26 -7.40 6.28
N ALA A 312 -1.03 -6.84 5.11
CA ALA A 312 -2.04 -6.40 4.16
C ALA A 312 -1.84 -7.10 2.81
N SER A 313 -2.92 -7.26 2.07
CA SER A 313 -2.87 -7.75 0.70
C SER A 313 -3.78 -6.93 -0.19
N PHE A 314 -3.26 -6.60 -1.36
CA PHE A 314 -3.94 -5.92 -2.46
C PHE A 314 -4.05 -6.92 -3.61
N VAL A 315 -5.25 -7.11 -4.14
CA VAL A 315 -5.52 -8.08 -5.20
C VAL A 315 -6.21 -7.41 -6.37
N ILE A 316 -5.60 -7.48 -7.55
CA ILE A 316 -6.29 -7.17 -8.81
C ILE A 316 -7.01 -8.44 -9.23
N GLU A 317 -8.33 -8.47 -9.04
CA GLU A 317 -9.12 -9.64 -9.36
C GLU A 317 -9.12 -9.88 -10.87
N THR A 318 -8.92 -11.13 -11.29
CA THR A 318 -9.13 -11.53 -12.68
C THR A 318 -9.90 -12.84 -12.79
N LYS A 319 -10.88 -12.83 -13.69
CA LYS A 319 -11.64 -14.00 -14.13
C LYS A 319 -11.14 -14.51 -15.49
N ASN A 320 -10.20 -13.81 -16.13
CA ASN A 320 -9.57 -14.27 -17.36
C ASN A 320 -8.66 -15.47 -17.07
N GLN A 321 -9.19 -16.68 -17.28
CA GLN A 321 -8.49 -17.93 -16.98
C GLN A 321 -7.24 -18.14 -17.83
N PRO A 322 -7.22 -17.86 -19.16
CA PRO A 322 -6.00 -17.94 -19.96
C PRO A 322 -4.84 -17.11 -19.41
N ILE A 323 -5.08 -15.82 -19.13
CA ILE A 323 -4.06 -14.92 -18.59
C ILE A 323 -3.65 -15.38 -17.18
N LEU A 324 -4.61 -15.73 -16.33
CA LEU A 324 -4.32 -16.20 -14.96
C LEU A 324 -3.47 -17.46 -14.95
N ALA A 325 -3.80 -18.46 -15.76
CA ALA A 325 -3.06 -19.71 -15.87
C ALA A 325 -1.64 -19.47 -16.42
N ALA A 326 -1.48 -18.60 -17.41
CA ALA A 326 -0.17 -18.22 -17.94
C ALA A 326 0.70 -17.54 -16.87
N MET A 327 0.14 -16.57 -16.14
CA MET A 327 0.85 -15.91 -15.04
C MET A 327 1.22 -16.88 -13.91
N GLN A 328 0.35 -17.82 -13.55
CA GLN A 328 0.65 -18.84 -12.55
C GLN A 328 1.80 -19.76 -12.94
N LYS A 329 1.93 -20.10 -14.23
CA LYS A 329 3.04 -20.93 -14.73
C LYS A 329 4.40 -20.22 -14.64
N MET A 330 4.42 -18.89 -14.72
CA MET A 330 5.66 -18.12 -14.60
C MET A 330 6.21 -18.12 -13.17
N ARG A 331 5.39 -18.45 -12.16
CA ARG A 331 5.81 -18.48 -10.75
C ARG A 331 6.97 -19.44 -10.57
N GLY A 332 8.07 -18.93 -10.00
CA GLY A 332 9.24 -19.71 -9.68
C GLY A 332 9.39 -19.93 -8.18
N PHE A 333 10.64 -20.18 -7.77
CA PHE A 333 11.02 -20.53 -6.42
C PHE A 333 11.73 -19.37 -5.72
N ILE A 334 11.25 -19.04 -4.53
CA ILE A 334 11.84 -18.13 -3.56
C ILE A 334 12.17 -18.95 -2.30
N PRO A 335 13.42 -18.96 -1.82
CA PRO A 335 13.79 -19.73 -0.64
C PRO A 335 12.95 -19.41 0.61
N ALA A 336 12.66 -20.42 1.42
CA ALA A 336 11.79 -20.29 2.59
C ALA A 336 12.30 -19.28 3.63
N HIS A 337 13.61 -19.06 3.74
CA HIS A 337 14.15 -18.09 4.69
C HIS A 337 13.76 -16.64 4.34
N LEU A 338 13.36 -16.33 3.10
CA LEU A 338 12.87 -14.99 2.74
C LEU A 338 11.42 -14.75 3.17
N ALA A 339 10.70 -15.78 3.62
CA ALA A 339 9.32 -15.64 4.10
C ALA A 339 9.24 -15.04 5.51
N ASP A 340 10.33 -15.14 6.30
CA ASP A 340 10.40 -14.61 7.65
C ASP A 340 11.07 -13.23 7.66
N ILE A 341 10.27 -12.19 7.88
CA ILE A 341 10.70 -10.79 7.96
C ILE A 341 11.73 -10.52 9.07
N ASP A 342 11.84 -11.41 10.07
CA ASP A 342 12.75 -11.23 11.20
C ASP A 342 14.14 -11.87 10.95
N SER A 343 14.24 -12.70 9.92
CA SER A 343 15.42 -13.54 9.67
C SER A 343 16.57 -12.82 8.96
N THR A 344 16.32 -11.67 8.33
CA THR A 344 17.29 -10.93 7.51
C THR A 344 17.30 -9.44 7.84
N ILE A 345 18.44 -8.78 7.67
CA ILE A 345 18.55 -7.31 7.61
C ILE A 345 17.95 -6.81 6.29
N PHE A 346 18.28 -7.49 5.18
CA PHE A 346 17.71 -7.23 3.87
C PHE A 346 17.58 -8.54 3.12
N SER A 347 16.51 -8.69 2.36
CA SER A 347 16.42 -9.79 1.40
C SER A 347 15.66 -9.36 0.15
N MET A 348 15.99 -10.01 -0.96
CA MET A 348 15.27 -9.89 -2.22
C MET A 348 15.25 -11.25 -2.90
N GLY A 349 14.09 -11.67 -3.39
CA GLY A 349 13.89 -12.91 -4.13
C GLY A 349 13.09 -12.64 -5.39
N LEU A 350 13.54 -13.23 -6.50
CA LEU A 350 12.82 -13.26 -7.77
C LEU A 350 12.59 -14.73 -8.14
N GLY A 351 11.34 -15.18 -8.03
CA GLY A 351 10.92 -16.52 -8.41
C GLY A 351 10.34 -16.51 -9.82
N LEU A 352 11.13 -16.87 -10.82
CA LEU A 352 10.66 -17.00 -12.19
C LEU A 352 11.06 -18.36 -12.76
N ASP A 353 10.06 -19.12 -13.22
CA ASP A 353 10.33 -20.30 -14.04
C ASP A 353 10.66 -19.87 -15.46
N VAL A 354 11.96 -19.75 -15.77
CA VAL A 354 12.45 -19.24 -17.05
C VAL A 354 11.95 -20.07 -18.24
N ASN A 355 11.67 -21.36 -18.02
CA ASN A 355 11.13 -22.23 -19.06
C ASN A 355 9.69 -21.83 -19.45
N GLU A 356 8.94 -21.27 -18.50
CA GLU A 356 7.54 -20.90 -18.68
C GLU A 356 7.35 -19.43 -19.07
N VAL A 357 8.36 -18.56 -18.89
CA VAL A 357 8.25 -17.12 -19.22
C VAL A 357 7.82 -16.88 -20.67
N ALA A 358 8.58 -17.40 -21.64
CA ALA A 358 8.27 -17.21 -23.05
C ALA A 358 6.89 -17.77 -23.45
N PRO A 359 6.54 -19.06 -23.18
CA PRO A 359 5.23 -19.60 -23.56
C PRO A 359 4.07 -18.92 -22.82
N SER A 360 4.25 -18.49 -21.57
CA SER A 360 3.21 -17.76 -20.84
C SER A 360 2.99 -16.36 -21.40
N LEU A 361 4.06 -15.62 -21.72
CA LEU A 361 3.92 -14.30 -22.36
C LEU A 361 3.28 -14.43 -23.74
N THR A 362 3.62 -15.46 -24.53
CA THR A 362 2.93 -15.76 -25.80
C THR A 362 1.45 -16.10 -25.58
N ALA A 363 1.10 -16.85 -24.53
CA ALA A 363 -0.30 -17.16 -24.23
C ALA A 363 -1.11 -15.92 -23.84
N ILE A 364 -0.54 -15.02 -23.01
CA ILE A 364 -1.17 -13.75 -22.64
C ILE A 364 -1.34 -12.88 -23.87
N TRP A 365 -0.30 -12.77 -24.68
CA TRP A 365 -0.29 -12.04 -25.94
C TRP A 365 -1.39 -12.49 -26.90
N ASP A 366 -1.49 -13.81 -27.13
CA ASP A 366 -2.48 -14.41 -28.02
C ASP A 366 -3.91 -14.22 -27.49
N ASP A 367 -4.10 -14.23 -26.18
CA ASP A 367 -5.39 -13.96 -25.53
C ASP A 367 -5.80 -12.49 -25.70
N LEU A 368 -4.88 -11.54 -25.51
CA LEU A 368 -5.17 -10.11 -25.67
C LEU A 368 -5.56 -9.71 -27.10
N GLN A 369 -5.20 -10.52 -28.11
CA GLN A 369 -5.62 -10.33 -29.50
C GLN A 369 -7.00 -10.94 -29.82
N LYS A 370 -7.65 -11.61 -28.85
CA LYS A 370 -8.90 -12.32 -29.06
C LYS A 370 -9.95 -11.95 -27.99
N PRO A 371 -11.21 -11.67 -28.39
CA PRO A 371 -11.70 -11.54 -29.76
C PRO A 371 -11.12 -10.31 -30.47
N MET A 372 -11.29 -10.22 -31.79
CA MET A 372 -11.02 -8.99 -32.52
C MET A 372 -11.98 -7.90 -32.03
N LEU A 373 -11.42 -6.79 -31.58
CA LEU A 373 -12.16 -5.66 -31.03
C LEU A 373 -12.59 -4.72 -32.17
N THR A 374 -13.78 -4.16 -32.03
CA THR A 374 -14.42 -3.25 -32.99
C THR A 374 -14.58 -1.84 -32.41
N CYS A 375 -14.44 -1.67 -31.10
CA CYS A 375 -14.24 -0.38 -30.48
C CYS A 375 -12.94 0.25 -30.99
N ALA A 376 -13.02 1.37 -31.72
CA ALA A 376 -11.89 1.97 -32.42
C ALA A 376 -10.61 2.13 -31.54
N PRO A 377 -10.67 2.73 -30.34
CA PRO A 377 -9.49 2.82 -29.46
C PRO A 377 -8.91 1.47 -29.03
N LEU A 378 -9.75 0.46 -28.83
CA LEU A 378 -9.30 -0.89 -28.44
C LEU A 378 -8.75 -1.67 -29.63
N ALA A 379 -9.32 -1.47 -30.81
CA ALA A 379 -8.82 -2.06 -32.05
C ALA A 379 -7.44 -1.50 -32.42
N GLU A 380 -7.23 -0.19 -32.20
CA GLU A 380 -5.91 0.44 -32.34
C GLU A 380 -4.90 -0.15 -31.35
N LEU A 381 -5.27 -0.29 -30.07
CA LEU A 381 -4.43 -0.95 -29.07
C LEU A 381 -4.08 -2.40 -29.45
N GLN A 382 -5.03 -3.17 -29.99
CA GLN A 382 -4.75 -4.52 -30.49
C GLN A 382 -3.83 -4.52 -31.72
N ALA A 383 -3.97 -3.54 -32.62
CA ALA A 383 -3.10 -3.40 -33.78
C ALA A 383 -1.67 -3.05 -33.37
N GLU A 384 -1.49 -2.12 -32.43
CA GLU A 384 -0.19 -1.80 -31.84
C GLU A 384 0.41 -2.99 -31.11
N LEU A 385 -0.40 -3.67 -30.29
CA LEU A 385 0.02 -4.89 -29.61
C LEU A 385 0.52 -5.89 -30.64
N SER A 386 -0.20 -6.18 -31.72
CA SER A 386 0.22 -7.19 -32.72
C SER A 386 1.64 -6.99 -33.29
N GLN A 387 2.21 -5.77 -33.23
CA GLN A 387 3.54 -5.45 -33.74
C GLN A 387 4.69 -5.82 -32.78
N GLN A 388 4.46 -5.98 -31.48
CA GLN A 388 5.52 -6.13 -30.45
C GLN A 388 5.79 -7.58 -30.00
N SER A 389 5.78 -8.56 -30.92
CA SER A 389 5.75 -10.00 -30.56
C SER A 389 6.79 -10.42 -29.50
N PRO A 390 6.40 -11.23 -28.49
CA PRO A 390 7.32 -11.71 -27.45
C PRO A 390 8.31 -12.77 -27.97
N ALA A 391 8.26 -13.14 -29.26
CA ALA A 391 9.12 -14.17 -29.85
C ALA A 391 10.62 -13.93 -29.61
N MET A 392 11.05 -12.67 -29.55
CA MET A 392 12.46 -12.32 -29.27
C MET A 392 12.91 -12.70 -27.86
N LEU A 393 11.99 -12.77 -26.88
CA LEU A 393 12.28 -13.20 -25.50
C LEU A 393 12.65 -14.68 -25.42
N GLY A 394 12.16 -15.49 -26.36
CA GLY A 394 12.49 -16.92 -26.43
C GLY A 394 14.00 -17.18 -26.53
N MET A 395 14.73 -16.35 -27.28
CA MET A 395 16.19 -16.47 -27.40
C MET A 395 16.90 -16.20 -26.07
N PHE A 396 16.44 -15.20 -25.30
CA PHE A 396 17.01 -14.86 -24.00
C PHE A 396 16.77 -15.98 -22.96
N THR A 397 15.54 -16.47 -22.89
CA THR A 397 15.17 -17.55 -21.94
C THR A 397 15.91 -18.87 -22.23
N GLY A 398 16.30 -19.12 -23.48
CA GLY A 398 17.08 -20.31 -23.85
C GLY A 398 18.45 -20.41 -23.19
N MET A 399 19.12 -19.28 -22.89
CA MET A 399 20.43 -19.26 -22.23
C MET A 399 20.37 -19.55 -20.72
N ALA A 400 19.21 -19.32 -20.10
CA ALA A 400 18.94 -19.52 -18.68
C ALA A 400 17.94 -20.66 -18.44
N ASN A 401 17.92 -21.65 -19.34
CA ASN A 401 17.02 -22.79 -19.25
C ASN A 401 17.18 -23.51 -17.90
N GLY A 402 16.05 -23.86 -17.29
CA GLY A 402 15.99 -24.55 -16.01
C GLY A 402 16.18 -23.65 -14.80
N VAL A 403 16.44 -22.34 -14.95
CA VAL A 403 16.42 -21.39 -13.82
C VAL A 403 14.99 -21.23 -13.30
N LYS A 404 14.85 -21.31 -11.97
CA LYS A 404 13.58 -21.21 -11.25
C LYS A 404 13.52 -20.00 -10.32
N GLY A 405 14.64 -19.34 -10.06
CA GLY A 405 14.66 -18.11 -9.30
C GLY A 405 16.04 -17.74 -8.77
N MET A 406 16.14 -16.55 -8.21
CA MET A 406 17.34 -16.06 -7.54
C MET A 406 16.98 -15.34 -6.25
N SER A 407 17.90 -15.34 -5.29
CA SER A 407 17.74 -14.59 -4.05
C SER A 407 19.03 -13.95 -3.60
N VAL A 408 18.90 -12.83 -2.89
CA VAL A 408 19.96 -12.17 -2.14
C VAL A 408 19.46 -12.01 -0.70
N SER A 409 20.32 -12.26 0.27
CA SER A 409 20.01 -12.12 1.69
C SER A 409 21.22 -11.59 2.44
N LEU A 410 21.00 -10.55 3.23
CA LEU A 410 21.95 -9.99 4.18
C LEU A 410 21.45 -10.33 5.59
N PHE A 411 22.22 -11.11 6.34
CA PHE A 411 21.85 -11.57 7.68
C PHE A 411 22.52 -10.76 8.79
N ASP A 412 23.72 -10.27 8.53
CA ASP A 412 24.52 -9.51 9.48
C ASP A 412 25.65 -8.76 8.78
N TYR A 413 26.10 -7.66 9.37
CA TYR A 413 27.36 -7.03 8.99
C TYR A 413 27.87 -6.17 10.15
N LYS A 414 29.19 -5.97 10.21
CA LYS A 414 29.82 -5.10 11.21
C LYS A 414 30.78 -4.14 10.56
N MET A 415 30.68 -2.88 10.95
CA MET A 415 31.61 -1.83 10.58
C MET A 415 32.49 -1.50 11.78
N SER A 416 33.75 -1.18 11.52
CA SER A 416 34.71 -0.65 12.48
C SER A 416 35.34 0.63 11.92
N SER A 417 36.00 1.39 12.79
CA SER A 417 36.87 2.48 12.36
C SER A 417 38.32 2.09 12.63
N GLN A 418 39.15 2.14 11.60
CA GLN A 418 40.60 1.99 11.73
C GLN A 418 41.24 3.17 11.00
N ASP A 419 42.12 3.90 11.68
CA ASP A 419 42.78 5.11 11.16
C ASP A 419 41.81 6.22 10.71
N GLN A 420 40.66 6.35 11.38
CA GLN A 420 39.57 7.29 11.04
C GLN A 420 38.85 6.98 9.70
N GLU A 421 39.15 5.85 9.07
CA GLU A 421 38.42 5.39 7.89
C GLU A 421 37.41 4.28 8.25
N PRO A 422 36.20 4.32 7.68
CA PRO A 422 35.19 3.28 7.86
C PRO A 422 35.64 1.97 7.19
N LYS A 423 35.70 0.87 7.94
CA LYS A 423 36.07 -0.46 7.43
C LYS A 423 35.01 -1.51 7.75
N LEU A 424 34.68 -2.35 6.78
CA LEU A 424 33.83 -3.52 6.96
C LEU A 424 34.65 -4.63 7.63
N GLU A 425 34.22 -5.07 8.82
CA GLU A 425 34.91 -6.11 9.61
C GLU A 425 34.36 -7.51 9.30
N SER A 426 33.05 -7.62 9.08
CA SER A 426 32.41 -8.89 8.76
C SER A 426 31.15 -8.69 7.92
N LEU A 427 30.86 -9.66 7.06
CA LEU A 427 29.67 -9.71 6.22
C LEU A 427 29.09 -11.12 6.26
N ASP A 428 27.83 -11.21 6.65
CA ASP A 428 27.06 -12.45 6.65
C ASP A 428 25.93 -12.36 5.62
N ALA A 429 26.11 -13.05 4.50
CA ALA A 429 25.24 -12.91 3.33
C ALA A 429 25.12 -14.22 2.55
N LEU A 430 24.05 -14.32 1.74
CA LEU A 430 23.79 -15.42 0.82
C LEU A 430 23.19 -14.88 -0.48
N VAL A 431 23.81 -15.24 -1.59
CA VAL A 431 23.23 -15.17 -2.93
C VAL A 431 22.94 -16.59 -3.39
N SER A 432 21.73 -16.84 -3.89
CA SER A 432 21.37 -18.15 -4.45
C SER A 432 20.79 -17.99 -5.84
N LEU A 433 21.14 -18.93 -6.73
CA LEU A 433 20.49 -19.17 -8.00
C LEU A 433 19.93 -20.60 -7.98
N SER A 434 18.62 -20.72 -8.09
CA SER A 434 17.90 -21.98 -8.03
C SER A 434 17.59 -22.46 -9.44
N ALA A 435 17.96 -23.70 -9.75
CA ALA A 435 17.78 -24.26 -11.09
C ALA A 435 17.68 -25.78 -11.09
N ASP A 436 17.04 -26.34 -12.13
CA ASP A 436 16.93 -27.79 -12.33
C ASP A 436 18.31 -28.47 -12.44
N ASN A 437 19.32 -27.76 -12.98
CA ASN A 437 20.70 -28.25 -13.10
C ASN A 437 21.74 -27.11 -12.86
N PRO A 438 22.09 -26.81 -11.60
CA PRO A 438 23.03 -25.72 -11.28
C PRO A 438 24.44 -25.98 -11.82
N SER A 439 24.88 -27.25 -11.90
CA SER A 439 26.18 -27.63 -12.45
C SER A 439 26.31 -27.27 -13.93
N MET A 440 25.24 -27.49 -14.71
CA MET A 440 25.22 -27.13 -16.12
C MET A 440 25.32 -25.61 -16.30
N LEU A 441 24.51 -24.84 -15.57
CA LEU A 441 24.52 -23.37 -15.64
C LEU A 441 25.87 -22.78 -15.26
N PHE A 442 26.50 -23.29 -14.20
CA PHE A 442 27.84 -22.84 -13.80
C PHE A 442 28.87 -23.06 -14.92
N ASN A 443 28.84 -24.24 -15.55
CA ASN A 443 29.75 -24.55 -16.66
C ASN A 443 29.47 -23.71 -17.92
N MET A 444 28.22 -23.30 -18.15
CA MET A 444 27.86 -22.41 -19.27
C MET A 444 28.43 -21.00 -19.12
N VAL A 445 28.68 -20.52 -17.89
CA VAL A 445 29.22 -19.17 -17.64
C VAL A 445 30.74 -19.10 -17.79
N LYS A 446 31.46 -20.21 -17.60
CA LYS A 446 32.93 -20.27 -17.65
C LYS A 446 33.57 -19.67 -18.91
N PRO A 447 33.02 -19.87 -20.13
CA PRO A 447 33.56 -19.22 -21.34
C PRO A 447 33.51 -17.68 -21.29
N PHE A 448 32.58 -17.11 -20.52
CA PHE A 448 32.41 -15.67 -20.35
C PHE A 448 33.13 -15.10 -19.12
N ALA A 449 33.50 -15.97 -18.17
CA ALA A 449 34.23 -15.62 -16.95
C ALA A 449 35.51 -16.48 -16.84
N PRO A 450 36.60 -16.13 -17.55
CA PRO A 450 37.85 -16.90 -17.57
C PRO A 450 38.44 -17.16 -16.18
N MET A 451 38.20 -16.25 -15.23
CA MET A 451 38.60 -16.38 -13.83
C MET A 451 37.96 -17.57 -13.09
N LEU A 452 36.87 -18.12 -13.62
CA LEU A 452 36.18 -19.30 -13.09
C LEU A 452 36.51 -20.60 -13.84
N ALA A 453 37.37 -20.55 -14.86
CA ALA A 453 37.65 -21.71 -15.73
C ALA A 453 38.16 -22.93 -14.93
N GLU A 454 39.07 -22.68 -13.98
CA GLU A 454 39.69 -23.71 -13.12
C GLU A 454 38.82 -24.10 -11.91
N VAL A 455 37.73 -23.38 -11.65
CA VAL A 455 36.84 -23.69 -10.51
C VAL A 455 36.01 -24.93 -10.83
N GLN A 456 36.13 -25.98 -10.02
CA GLN A 456 35.32 -27.20 -10.14
C GLN A 456 34.38 -27.30 -8.94
N LEU A 457 33.07 -27.35 -9.22
CA LEU A 457 32.05 -27.52 -8.19
C LEU A 457 31.47 -28.93 -8.28
N ALA A 458 31.56 -29.68 -7.18
CA ALA A 458 30.84 -30.93 -7.03
C ALA A 458 29.46 -30.68 -6.39
N GLU A 459 28.48 -31.50 -6.73
CA GLU A 459 27.16 -31.45 -6.12
C GLU A 459 27.27 -31.72 -4.61
N ASN A 460 26.76 -30.79 -3.79
CA ASN A 460 26.89 -30.84 -2.32
C ASN A 460 28.34 -30.97 -1.82
N GLY A 461 29.32 -30.61 -2.65
CA GLY A 461 30.74 -30.72 -2.34
C GLY A 461 31.26 -29.61 -1.41
N GLU A 462 32.57 -29.61 -1.21
CA GLU A 462 33.25 -28.53 -0.51
C GLU A 462 33.12 -27.21 -1.27
N ALA A 463 32.99 -26.11 -0.52
CA ALA A 463 32.87 -24.80 -1.10
C ALA A 463 34.23 -24.27 -1.58
N THR A 464 34.25 -23.60 -2.73
CA THR A 464 35.44 -22.94 -3.28
C THR A 464 35.52 -21.50 -2.79
N ASP A 465 36.70 -21.10 -2.33
CA ASP A 465 36.99 -19.72 -1.94
C ASP A 465 37.11 -18.82 -3.17
N LEU A 466 36.28 -17.78 -3.25
CA LEU A 466 36.29 -16.79 -4.34
C LEU A 466 37.14 -15.54 -4.03
N SER A 467 37.73 -15.40 -2.83
CA SER A 467 38.60 -14.25 -2.52
C SER A 467 39.75 -14.07 -3.52
N PRO A 468 40.46 -15.12 -3.98
CA PRO A 468 41.50 -14.97 -4.98
C PRO A 468 40.96 -14.55 -6.36
N VAL A 469 39.75 -14.97 -6.70
CA VAL A 469 39.08 -14.68 -7.97
C VAL A 469 38.66 -13.21 -8.03
N PHE A 470 38.08 -12.70 -6.96
CA PHE A 470 37.65 -11.30 -6.84
C PHE A 470 38.74 -10.35 -6.39
N MET A 471 39.96 -10.85 -6.15
CA MET A 471 41.11 -10.07 -5.66
C MET A 471 40.76 -9.28 -4.38
N LEU A 472 39.99 -9.91 -3.46
CA LEU A 472 39.57 -9.25 -2.23
C LEU A 472 40.76 -9.07 -1.28
N PRO A 473 41.06 -7.84 -0.82
CA PRO A 473 42.09 -7.61 0.18
C PRO A 473 41.78 -8.41 1.47
N PRO A 474 42.77 -9.13 2.06
CA PRO A 474 42.58 -9.86 3.32
C PRO A 474 42.05 -8.98 4.46
N GLU A 475 42.36 -7.68 4.41
CA GLU A 475 41.95 -6.67 5.37
C GLU A 475 40.43 -6.46 5.42
N LEU A 476 39.69 -6.87 4.37
CA LEU A 476 38.22 -6.79 4.37
C LEU A 476 37.55 -7.85 5.26
N GLY A 477 38.27 -8.91 5.67
CA GLY A 477 37.69 -9.97 6.50
C GLY A 477 36.56 -10.77 5.84
N ILE A 478 36.29 -10.56 4.55
CA ILE A 478 35.24 -11.23 3.78
C ILE A 478 35.84 -12.38 2.99
N LYS A 479 35.26 -13.57 3.14
CA LYS A 479 35.62 -14.78 2.41
C LYS A 479 34.38 -15.36 1.72
N PRO A 480 34.05 -14.93 0.48
CA PRO A 480 32.91 -15.46 -0.25
C PRO A 480 33.21 -16.89 -0.70
N MET A 481 32.30 -17.79 -0.36
CA MET A 481 32.40 -19.21 -0.64
C MET A 481 31.34 -19.62 -1.67
N LEU A 482 31.77 -20.22 -2.77
CA LEU A 482 30.92 -20.72 -3.85
C LEU A 482 30.70 -22.23 -3.71
N ALA A 483 29.44 -22.67 -3.77
CA ALA A 483 29.12 -24.10 -3.71
C ALA A 483 27.85 -24.44 -4.50
N ILE A 484 27.66 -25.72 -4.78
CA ILE A 484 26.36 -26.27 -5.19
C ILE A 484 25.76 -26.97 -3.97
N LYS A 485 24.54 -26.57 -3.59
CA LYS A 485 23.76 -27.13 -2.48
C LYS A 485 22.41 -27.58 -3.03
N GLY A 486 22.25 -28.88 -3.25
CA GLY A 486 21.07 -29.43 -3.93
C GLY A 486 20.90 -28.80 -5.32
N GLN A 487 19.73 -28.21 -5.56
CA GLN A 487 19.39 -27.52 -6.82
C GLN A 487 19.77 -26.03 -6.82
N HIS A 488 20.68 -25.62 -5.94
CA HIS A 488 21.04 -24.22 -5.75
C HIS A 488 22.54 -24.01 -5.95
N LEU A 489 22.89 -23.07 -6.83
CA LEU A 489 24.23 -22.48 -6.87
C LEU A 489 24.25 -21.33 -5.87
N VAL A 490 25.15 -21.39 -4.89
CA VAL A 490 25.17 -20.44 -3.76
C VAL A 490 26.53 -19.75 -3.65
N ILE A 491 26.50 -18.46 -3.34
CA ILE A 491 27.65 -17.70 -2.86
C ILE A 491 27.28 -17.20 -1.47
N TYR A 492 28.05 -17.57 -0.45
CA TYR A 492 27.79 -17.14 0.92
C TYR A 492 29.04 -16.63 1.61
N SER A 493 28.85 -15.81 2.64
CA SER A 493 29.90 -15.41 3.58
C SER A 493 29.32 -15.44 4.99
N GLY A 494 30.19 -15.65 6.00
CA GLY A 494 29.76 -15.74 7.40
C GLY A 494 29.06 -17.05 7.76
N ASP A 495 28.82 -17.23 9.06
CA ASP A 495 28.28 -18.46 9.63
C ASP A 495 26.77 -18.61 9.37
N LYS A 496 25.99 -17.52 9.40
CA LYS A 496 24.54 -17.57 9.11
C LYS A 496 24.33 -17.86 7.61
N GLY A 497 25.13 -17.27 6.73
CA GLY A 497 25.15 -17.52 5.30
C GLY A 497 25.44 -18.98 4.99
N LEU A 498 26.48 -19.56 5.61
CA LEU A 498 26.77 -21.00 5.53
C LEU A 498 25.61 -21.86 6.03
N ALA A 499 25.02 -21.50 7.18
CA ALA A 499 23.91 -22.25 7.76
C ALA A 499 22.69 -22.27 6.84
N GLN A 500 22.34 -21.13 6.23
CA GLN A 500 21.23 -21.04 5.28
C GLN A 500 21.56 -21.74 3.96
N ALA A 501 22.78 -21.60 3.44
CA ALA A 501 23.24 -22.33 2.26
C ALA A 501 23.12 -23.85 2.45
N ASN A 502 23.44 -24.37 3.63
CA ASN A 502 23.29 -25.81 3.92
C ASN A 502 21.83 -26.25 4.02
N LYS A 503 20.91 -25.39 4.46
CA LYS A 503 19.46 -25.71 4.45
C LYS A 503 18.92 -25.84 3.03
N LEU A 504 19.42 -25.04 2.09
CA LEU A 504 19.04 -25.15 0.68
C LEU A 504 19.36 -26.52 0.08
N ALA A 505 20.37 -27.25 0.59
CA ALA A 505 20.73 -28.57 0.06
C ALA A 505 19.59 -29.60 0.10
N VAL A 506 18.63 -29.42 1.01
CA VAL A 506 17.46 -30.31 1.17
C VAL A 506 16.14 -29.62 0.83
N GLU A 507 16.16 -28.33 0.50
CA GLU A 507 14.98 -27.58 0.11
C GLU A 507 14.58 -27.96 -1.33
N LYS A 508 13.30 -28.30 -1.52
CA LYS A 508 12.81 -28.65 -2.85
C LYS A 508 12.36 -27.38 -3.55
N ILE A 509 12.83 -27.20 -4.78
CA ILE A 509 12.30 -26.20 -5.69
C ILE A 509 10.81 -26.52 -5.95
N ALA A 510 9.94 -25.59 -5.57
CA ALA A 510 8.53 -25.59 -5.88
C ALA A 510 8.07 -24.15 -6.12
N ALA A 511 7.20 -23.94 -7.11
CA ALA A 511 6.66 -22.63 -7.42
C ALA A 511 5.91 -22.04 -6.23
N ASN A 512 6.41 -20.94 -5.67
CA ASN A 512 5.88 -20.35 -4.44
C ASN A 512 5.81 -18.81 -4.44
N GLY A 513 6.32 -18.13 -5.48
CA GLY A 513 6.21 -16.68 -5.58
C GLY A 513 6.85 -16.12 -6.85
N LEU A 514 6.56 -14.86 -7.16
CA LEU A 514 7.22 -14.11 -8.23
C LEU A 514 8.30 -13.19 -7.66
N TYR A 515 7.97 -12.47 -6.58
CA TYR A 515 8.88 -11.49 -5.98
C TYR A 515 8.64 -11.36 -4.48
N SER A 516 9.72 -11.19 -3.72
CA SER A 516 9.69 -10.82 -2.31
C SER A 516 10.87 -9.92 -1.99
N MET A 517 10.67 -8.91 -1.17
CA MET A 517 11.74 -8.05 -0.65
C MET A 517 11.44 -7.73 0.80
N SER A 518 12.44 -7.79 1.67
CA SER A 518 12.33 -7.37 3.06
C SER A 518 13.50 -6.47 3.46
N ALA A 519 13.24 -5.56 4.40
CA ALA A 519 14.24 -4.68 4.98
C ALA A 519 13.93 -4.41 6.46
N ASP A 520 14.94 -4.56 7.32
CA ASP A 520 14.96 -4.12 8.72
C ASP A 520 15.71 -2.79 8.78
N TYR A 521 14.96 -1.68 8.76
CA TYR A 521 15.52 -0.33 8.69
C TYR A 521 16.46 -0.04 9.86
N GLY A 522 16.12 -0.50 11.06
CA GLY A 522 16.98 -0.32 12.24
C GLY A 522 18.33 -0.98 12.04
N LYS A 523 18.35 -2.25 11.63
CA LYS A 523 19.62 -2.97 11.40
C LYS A 523 20.42 -2.48 10.20
N ILE A 524 19.79 -1.83 9.21
CA ILE A 524 20.48 -1.21 8.07
C ILE A 524 21.19 0.09 8.47
N PHE A 525 20.58 0.92 9.31
CA PHE A 525 21.13 2.26 9.59
C PHE A 525 21.96 2.32 10.87
N THR A 526 21.65 1.52 11.91
CA THR A 526 22.37 1.58 13.20
C THR A 526 23.90 1.47 13.05
N PRO A 527 24.48 0.51 12.29
CA PRO A 527 25.94 0.41 12.19
C PRO A 527 26.59 1.60 11.50
N VAL A 528 25.91 2.23 10.53
CA VAL A 528 26.39 3.44 9.83
C VAL A 528 26.37 4.63 10.78
N LEU A 529 25.29 4.79 11.55
CA LEU A 529 25.16 5.85 12.54
C LEU A 529 26.20 5.73 13.65
N THR A 530 26.42 4.53 14.19
CA THR A 530 27.46 4.28 15.21
C THR A 530 28.85 4.64 14.68
N LEU A 531 29.12 4.40 13.40
CA LEU A 531 30.41 4.72 12.80
C LEU A 531 30.64 6.23 12.67
N LEU A 532 29.60 6.98 12.27
CA LEU A 532 29.64 8.46 12.24
C LEU A 532 29.82 9.05 13.65
N GLU A 533 29.13 8.49 14.65
CA GLU A 533 29.32 8.88 16.06
C GLU A 533 30.76 8.64 16.53
N MET A 534 31.37 7.52 16.12
CA MET A 534 32.74 7.17 16.49
C MET A 534 33.80 7.98 15.75
N SER A 535 33.56 8.39 14.49
CA SER A 535 34.49 9.24 13.72
C SER A 535 34.49 10.69 14.20
N GLY A 536 33.47 11.10 14.96
CA GLY A 536 33.28 12.48 15.40
C GLY A 536 32.76 13.40 14.29
N GLU A 537 32.36 12.83 13.14
CA GLU A 537 31.68 13.58 12.08
C GLU A 537 30.23 13.88 12.49
N PRO A 538 29.69 15.08 12.15
CA PRO A 538 28.30 15.39 12.44
C PRO A 538 27.39 14.45 11.64
N ILE A 539 26.50 13.73 12.34
CA ILE A 539 25.45 12.95 11.69
C ILE A 539 24.52 13.93 10.96
N PRO A 540 24.35 13.81 9.63
CA PRO A 540 23.41 14.67 8.91
C PRO A 540 22.01 14.51 9.52
N GLU A 541 21.27 15.60 9.59
CA GLU A 541 19.94 15.65 10.24
C GLU A 541 18.98 14.60 9.67
N GLU A 542 19.06 14.35 8.36
CA GLU A 542 18.34 13.30 7.63
C GLU A 542 18.56 11.89 8.19
N PHE A 543 19.78 11.59 8.65
CA PHE A 543 20.14 10.29 9.23
C PHE A 543 19.86 10.22 10.72
N GLN A 544 19.82 11.37 11.42
CA GLN A 544 19.39 11.39 12.83
C GLN A 544 17.97 10.88 12.98
N MET A 545 17.09 11.21 12.03
CA MET A 545 15.70 10.71 11.94
C MET A 545 15.60 9.18 11.93
N LEU A 546 16.62 8.50 11.40
CA LEU A 546 16.63 7.04 11.22
C LEU A 546 17.19 6.30 12.44
N LYS A 547 17.72 7.02 13.44
CA LYS A 547 18.34 6.42 14.64
C LYS A 547 17.35 5.60 15.46
N ASP A 548 16.11 6.07 15.55
CA ASP A 548 15.05 5.44 16.34
C ASP A 548 14.05 4.64 15.48
N TYR A 549 14.35 4.45 14.17
CA TYR A 549 13.51 3.65 13.27
C TYR A 549 13.62 2.16 13.58
N ASN A 550 12.69 1.65 14.37
CA ASN A 550 12.53 0.20 14.61
C ASN A 550 11.36 -0.34 13.77
N MET A 551 11.58 -0.38 12.46
CA MET A 551 10.60 -0.82 11.48
C MET A 551 11.18 -1.88 10.55
N ARG A 552 10.42 -2.95 10.32
CA ARG A 552 10.68 -3.93 9.28
C ARG A 552 9.53 -3.93 8.30
N VAL A 553 9.87 -3.95 7.03
CA VAL A 553 8.90 -4.00 5.94
C VAL A 553 9.23 -5.17 5.04
N GLN A 554 8.20 -5.91 4.62
CA GLN A 554 8.29 -6.88 3.54
C GLN A 554 7.24 -6.52 2.49
N MET A 555 7.64 -6.54 1.23
CA MET A 555 6.75 -6.44 0.08
C MET A 555 6.87 -7.70 -0.76
N SER A 556 5.76 -8.15 -1.33
CA SER A 556 5.75 -9.32 -2.21
C SER A 556 4.80 -9.10 -3.38
N PHE A 557 5.11 -9.74 -4.50
CA PHE A 557 4.22 -9.86 -5.64
C PHE A 557 4.13 -11.34 -6.03
N ASP A 558 2.90 -11.80 -6.23
CA ASP A 558 2.60 -13.17 -6.63
C ASP A 558 1.28 -13.25 -7.41
N VAL A 559 0.94 -14.43 -7.90
CA VAL A 559 -0.31 -14.71 -8.60
C VAL A 559 -0.99 -15.92 -7.96
N ASN A 560 -2.24 -15.74 -7.54
CA ASN A 560 -3.04 -16.82 -6.97
C ASN A 560 -4.27 -17.13 -7.83
N LYS A 561 -5.22 -17.91 -7.33
CA LYS A 561 -6.45 -18.27 -8.04
C LYS A 561 -7.46 -17.13 -8.24
N GLN A 562 -7.28 -16.00 -7.57
CA GLN A 562 -8.16 -14.83 -7.62
C GLN A 562 -7.57 -13.69 -8.46
N GLY A 563 -6.24 -13.64 -8.60
CA GLY A 563 -5.57 -12.72 -9.51
C GLY A 563 -4.16 -12.38 -9.08
N LEU A 564 -3.77 -11.13 -9.36
CA LEU A 564 -2.44 -10.59 -9.05
C LEU A 564 -2.46 -10.09 -7.61
N VAL A 565 -1.50 -10.55 -6.81
CA VAL A 565 -1.45 -10.31 -5.37
C VAL A 565 -0.21 -9.51 -5.04
N PHE A 566 -0.41 -8.36 -4.40
CA PHE A 566 0.64 -7.58 -3.78
C PHE A 566 0.48 -7.71 -2.26
N GLY A 567 1.45 -8.34 -1.60
CA GLY A 567 1.47 -8.50 -0.16
C GLY A 567 2.39 -7.46 0.50
N SER A 568 1.99 -6.96 1.66
CA SER A 568 2.82 -6.11 2.50
C SER A 568 2.76 -6.60 3.94
N VAL A 569 3.90 -6.68 4.61
CA VAL A 569 4.00 -6.92 6.05
C VAL A 569 4.82 -5.81 6.66
N MET A 570 4.29 -5.18 7.70
CA MET A 570 4.97 -4.15 8.46
C MET A 570 5.01 -4.55 9.94
N ASN A 571 6.20 -4.54 10.50
CA ASN A 571 6.45 -4.63 11.93
C ASN A 571 7.07 -3.32 12.40
N ALA A 572 6.45 -2.64 13.35
CA ALA A 572 7.05 -1.47 13.98
C ALA A 572 7.07 -1.65 15.50
N LYS A 573 8.10 -1.11 16.14
CA LYS A 573 8.23 -1.08 17.60
C LYS A 573 8.51 0.34 18.07
N ALA A 574 7.99 0.67 19.25
CA ALA A 574 8.33 1.91 19.91
C ALA A 574 9.85 1.94 20.19
N GLY A 575 10.48 3.11 20.04
CA GLY A 575 11.88 3.30 20.42
C GLY A 575 12.09 3.05 21.92
N ASP A 576 13.27 2.56 22.29
CA ASP A 576 13.61 2.17 23.67
C ASP A 576 13.73 3.36 24.65
N ASN A 577 13.54 4.60 24.17
CA ASN A 577 13.59 5.82 24.97
C ASN A 577 12.26 6.07 25.71
N LYS A 578 12.09 5.41 26.86
CA LYS A 578 11.19 5.87 27.95
C LYS A 578 11.88 5.87 29.30
#